data_AF-A0A663N222-F1
#
_entry.id   AF-A0A663N222-F1
#
_cell.length_a   1.000
_cell.length_b   1.000
_cell.length_c   1.000
_cell.angle_alpha   90.00
_cell.angle_beta   90.00
_cell.angle_gamma   90.00
#
_symmetry.space_group_name_H-M   'P 1'
#
loop_
_entity.id
_entity.type
_entity.pdbx_description
1 polymer ?
#
loop_
_entity_poly.entity_id
_entity_poly.type
_entity_poly.pdbx_seq_one_letter_code
_entity_poly.pdbx_strand_id
1 'polypeptide(L)'
;MENEIFTPLLEQFMSSPLVTWVKTFGPLAGGNGTNLEEYVALVDGVFLNEVMLQINPKSANQRINKKVNNDASLRIQNLSILVKQIKTYYQENLQQLIMMSLPNVLIIGKNPFSGPCLTKMCSVQSSALAVIRIYTETKCISQQPVSH
;
A
#
# COMPACT_ATOMS: atom_id res chain seq x y z
N MET A 1 -8.56 26.12 7.22
CA MET A 1 -8.62 25.27 8.43
C MET A 1 -8.28 23.81 8.12
N GLU A 2 -8.61 23.25 6.95
CA GLU A 2 -8.22 21.85 6.61
C GLU A 2 -6.70 21.66 6.34
N ASN A 3 -6.03 22.66 5.75
CA ASN A 3 -4.59 22.58 5.43
C ASN A 3 -3.66 22.55 6.66
N GLU A 4 -4.06 23.11 7.80
CA GLU A 4 -3.20 23.14 9.01
C GLU A 4 -3.14 21.79 9.74
N ILE A 5 -4.13 20.92 9.53
CA ILE A 5 -4.20 19.59 10.14
C ILE A 5 -3.55 18.53 9.24
N PHE A 6 -3.54 18.76 7.93
CA PHE A 6 -3.05 17.78 6.95
C PHE A 6 -1.55 17.50 7.10
N THR A 7 -0.73 18.54 7.23
CA THR A 7 0.74 18.41 7.31
C THR A 7 1.24 17.55 8.48
N PRO A 8 0.85 17.79 9.75
CA PRO A 8 1.31 16.95 10.85
C PRO A 8 0.80 15.50 10.76
N LEU A 9 -0.42 15.29 10.25
CA LEU A 9 -0.95 13.94 10.02
C LEU A 9 -0.23 13.22 8.88
N LEU A 10 0.15 13.95 7.83
CA LEU A 10 0.93 13.44 6.72
C LEU A 10 2.30 12.98 7.22
N GLU A 11 3.01 13.80 7.98
CA GLU A 11 4.32 13.45 8.54
C GLU A 11 4.23 12.21 9.45
N GLN A 12 3.23 12.15 10.31
CA GLN A 12 2.97 10.99 11.16
C GLN A 12 2.70 9.73 10.32
N PHE A 13 1.87 9.84 9.27
CA PHE A 13 1.57 8.73 8.37
C PHE A 13 2.82 8.25 7.62
N MET A 14 3.58 9.18 7.05
CA MET A 14 4.81 8.89 6.29
C MET A 14 5.91 8.28 7.16
N SER A 15 5.91 8.60 8.46
CA SER A 15 6.82 8.03 9.46
C SER A 15 6.32 6.69 10.04
N SER A 16 5.15 6.21 9.64
CA SER A 16 4.63 4.95 10.17
C SER A 16 5.54 3.77 9.79
N PRO A 17 5.63 2.72 10.63
CA PRO A 17 6.45 1.53 10.34
C PRO A 17 6.08 0.87 9.02
N LEU A 18 4.83 1.05 8.61
CA LEU A 18 4.29 0.48 7.42
C LEU A 18 4.69 1.23 6.16
N VAL A 19 4.55 2.56 6.14
CA VAL A 19 5.05 3.37 5.03
C VAL A 19 6.56 3.19 4.90
N THR A 20 7.27 3.17 6.02
CA THR A 20 8.72 2.87 6.07
C THR A 20 9.05 1.52 5.43
N TRP A 21 8.30 0.47 5.74
CA TRP A 21 8.48 -0.85 5.13
C TRP A 21 8.14 -0.86 3.63
N VAL A 22 7.03 -0.25 3.23
CA VAL A 22 6.63 -0.17 1.81
C VAL A 22 7.69 0.55 0.98
N LYS A 23 8.32 1.60 1.53
CA LYS A 23 9.40 2.34 0.87
C LYS A 23 10.61 1.45 0.56
N THR A 24 10.89 0.38 1.31
CA THR A 24 12.06 -0.48 1.07
C THR A 24 11.99 -1.28 -0.24
N PHE A 25 10.82 -1.36 -0.88
CA PHE A 25 10.62 -2.11 -2.13
C PHE A 25 10.99 -1.32 -3.40
N GLY A 26 11.42 -0.07 -3.28
CA GLY A 26 11.72 0.73 -4.46
C GLY A 26 12.35 2.09 -4.17
N PRO A 27 12.40 2.98 -5.16
CA PRO A 27 13.17 4.22 -5.09
C PRO A 27 12.66 5.21 -4.04
N LEU A 28 11.47 4.99 -3.46
CA LEU A 28 10.97 5.76 -2.32
C LEU A 28 11.84 5.58 -1.06
N ALA A 29 12.68 4.54 -0.98
CA ALA A 29 13.64 4.35 0.11
C ALA A 29 14.71 5.45 0.18
N GLY A 30 14.99 6.14 -0.93
CA GLY A 30 16.08 7.11 -1.03
C GLY A 30 15.80 8.46 -0.37
N GLY A 31 14.54 8.77 -0.01
CA GLY A 31 14.18 10.06 0.61
C GLY A 31 14.44 11.27 -0.28
N ASN A 32 14.57 11.09 -1.60
CA ASN A 32 14.91 12.17 -2.53
C ASN A 32 13.74 13.14 -2.83
N GLY A 33 12.53 12.81 -2.38
CA GLY A 33 11.32 13.62 -2.57
C GLY A 33 10.73 14.08 -1.24
N THR A 34 9.85 15.08 -1.30
CA THR A 34 9.09 15.54 -0.14
C THR A 34 8.08 14.49 0.33
N ASN A 35 7.70 14.51 1.61
CA ASN A 35 6.64 13.65 2.16
C ASN A 35 5.34 13.71 1.33
N LEU A 36 5.05 14.85 0.71
CA LEU A 36 3.88 15.04 -0.13
C LEU A 36 4.00 14.30 -1.46
N GLU A 37 5.16 14.37 -2.13
CA GLU A 37 5.40 13.65 -3.39
C GLU A 37 5.35 12.14 -3.20
N GLU A 38 5.97 11.65 -2.12
CA GLU A 38 5.93 10.24 -1.75
C GLU A 38 4.50 9.79 -1.40
N TYR A 39 3.73 10.62 -0.70
CA TYR A 39 2.32 10.33 -0.41
C TYR A 39 1.47 10.24 -1.68
N VAL A 40 1.66 11.17 -2.63
CA VAL A 40 0.96 11.14 -3.92
C VAL A 40 1.26 9.84 -4.69
N ALA A 41 2.52 9.39 -4.68
CA ALA A 41 2.93 8.13 -5.28
C ALA A 41 2.32 6.88 -4.61
N LEU A 42 2.00 6.96 -3.31
CA LEU A 42 1.27 5.88 -2.62
C LEU A 42 -0.22 5.88 -2.98
N VAL A 43 -0.82 7.08 -3.02
CA VAL A 43 -2.26 7.28 -3.24
C VAL A 43 -2.69 6.94 -4.67
N ASP A 44 -1.83 7.12 -5.66
CA ASP A 44 -2.15 6.79 -7.05
C ASP A 44 -2.27 5.27 -7.32
N GLY A 45 -1.81 4.47 -6.35
CA GLY A 45 -1.86 3.02 -6.34
C GLY A 45 -0.86 2.34 -7.27
N VAL A 46 -0.09 3.03 -8.10
CA VAL A 46 0.85 2.41 -9.04
C VAL A 46 1.95 1.68 -8.26
N PHE A 47 2.64 2.40 -7.38
CA PHE A 47 3.72 1.84 -6.58
C PHE A 47 3.25 0.66 -5.72
N LEU A 48 2.10 0.79 -5.07
CA LEU A 48 1.55 -0.27 -4.22
C LEU A 48 1.23 -1.55 -5.01
N ASN A 49 0.72 -1.44 -6.24
CA ASN A 49 0.50 -2.61 -7.09
C ASN A 49 1.81 -3.26 -7.53
N GLU A 50 2.86 -2.46 -7.78
CA GLU A 50 4.19 -3.00 -8.10
C GLU A 50 4.81 -3.74 -6.90
N VAL A 51 4.63 -3.22 -5.68
CA VAL A 51 5.01 -3.92 -4.45
C VAL A 51 4.25 -5.25 -4.32
N MET A 52 2.94 -5.27 -4.57
CA MET A 52 2.17 -6.52 -4.55
C MET A 52 2.60 -7.52 -5.62
N LEU A 53 3.05 -7.06 -6.78
CA LEU A 53 3.62 -7.92 -7.82
C LEU A 53 4.93 -8.56 -7.37
N GLN A 54 5.79 -7.82 -6.66
CA GLN A 54 7.01 -8.38 -6.05
C GLN A 54 6.69 -9.42 -4.98
N ILE A 55 5.65 -9.19 -4.16
CA ILE A 55 5.19 -10.13 -3.12
C ILE A 55 4.57 -11.39 -3.71
N ASN A 56 3.75 -11.23 -4.75
CA ASN A 56 3.04 -12.33 -5.42
C ASN A 56 3.11 -12.19 -6.95
N PRO A 57 4.16 -12.74 -7.59
CA PRO A 57 4.32 -12.66 -9.04
C PRO A 57 3.14 -13.25 -9.84
N LYS A 58 2.36 -14.17 -9.25
CA LYS A 58 1.17 -14.77 -9.88
C LYS A 58 0.01 -13.77 -10.06
N SER A 59 0.08 -12.62 -9.39
CA SER A 59 -0.92 -11.54 -9.48
C SER A 59 -0.79 -10.65 -10.74
N ALA A 60 0.19 -10.92 -11.62
CA ALA A 60 0.51 -10.13 -12.81
C ALA A 60 -0.61 -9.96 -13.84
N ASN A 61 -1.71 -10.71 -13.72
CA ASN A 61 -2.78 -10.72 -14.72
C ASN A 61 -3.61 -9.44 -14.78
N GLN A 62 -3.46 -8.51 -13.83
CA GLN A 62 -4.23 -7.26 -13.82
C GLN A 62 -3.40 -6.07 -14.30
N ARG A 63 -3.89 -5.42 -15.36
CA ARG A 63 -3.25 -4.25 -15.97
C ARG A 63 -3.52 -3.00 -15.14
N ILE A 64 -2.47 -2.41 -14.59
CA ILE A 64 -2.54 -1.13 -13.84
C ILE A 64 -2.40 0.08 -14.77
N ASN A 65 -2.96 1.21 -14.36
CA ASN A 65 -2.84 2.49 -15.05
C ASN A 65 -1.58 3.23 -14.57
N LYS A 66 -0.50 3.21 -15.35
CA LYS A 66 0.77 3.86 -14.99
C LYS A 66 0.76 5.39 -15.14
N LYS A 67 -0.10 5.93 -16.00
CA LYS A 67 -0.22 7.37 -16.25
C LYS A 67 -1.51 7.89 -15.63
N VAL A 68 -1.50 8.03 -14.31
CA VAL A 68 -2.71 8.41 -13.54
C VAL A 68 -3.05 9.89 -13.73
N ASN A 69 -2.06 10.78 -13.91
CA ASN A 69 -2.26 12.22 -14.16
C ASN A 69 -3.24 12.90 -13.19
N ASN A 70 -3.23 12.47 -11.92
CA ASN A 70 -4.17 12.93 -10.88
C ASN A 70 -5.67 12.69 -11.20
N ASP A 71 -5.99 11.79 -12.13
CA ASP A 71 -7.37 11.38 -12.42
C ASP A 71 -7.91 10.47 -11.31
N ALA A 72 -9.03 10.89 -10.71
CA ALA A 72 -9.65 10.17 -9.60
C ALA A 72 -10.16 8.77 -10.00
N SER A 73 -10.68 8.61 -11.20
CA SER A 73 -11.19 7.33 -11.69
C SER A 73 -10.05 6.33 -11.89
N LEU A 74 -8.91 6.78 -12.42
CA LEU A 74 -7.72 5.95 -12.58
C LEU A 74 -7.11 5.54 -11.24
N ARG A 75 -7.06 6.45 -10.25
CA ARG A 75 -6.67 6.11 -8.87
C ARG A 75 -7.58 5.04 -8.28
N ILE A 76 -8.89 5.23 -8.38
CA ILE A 76 -9.89 4.28 -7.86
C ILE A 76 -9.69 2.90 -8.51
N GLN A 77 -9.46 2.85 -9.82
CA GLN A 77 -9.18 1.59 -10.52
C GLN A 77 -7.91 0.91 -9.99
N ASN A 78 -6.80 1.64 -9.89
CA ASN A 78 -5.54 1.08 -9.37
C ASN A 78 -5.68 0.57 -7.94
N LEU A 79 -6.34 1.33 -7.07
CA LEU A 79 -6.60 0.92 -5.68
C LEU A 79 -7.57 -0.27 -5.60
N SER A 80 -8.54 -0.39 -6.51
CA SER A 80 -9.45 -1.54 -6.60
C SER A 80 -8.71 -2.81 -7.03
N ILE A 81 -7.77 -2.70 -7.96
CA ILE A 81 -6.89 -3.80 -8.37
C ILE A 81 -6.04 -4.24 -7.18
N LEU A 82 -5.38 -3.31 -6.49
CA LEU A 82 -4.55 -3.58 -5.33
C LEU A 82 -5.33 -4.37 -4.26
N VAL A 83 -6.53 -3.89 -3.94
CA VAL A 83 -7.43 -4.52 -2.98
C VAL A 83 -7.80 -5.94 -3.39
N LYS A 84 -8.05 -6.20 -4.67
CA LYS A 84 -8.32 -7.54 -5.18
C LYS A 84 -7.08 -8.43 -5.07
N GLN A 85 -5.90 -7.95 -5.45
CA GLN A 85 -4.65 -8.70 -5.35
C GLN A 85 -4.32 -9.09 -3.92
N ILE A 86 -4.54 -8.19 -2.96
CA ILE A 86 -4.39 -8.47 -1.52
C ILE A 86 -5.36 -9.60 -1.12
N LYS A 87 -6.65 -9.49 -1.44
CA LYS A 87 -7.64 -10.54 -1.13
C LYS A 87 -7.24 -11.90 -1.71
N THR A 88 -6.88 -11.94 -2.98
CA THR A 88 -6.46 -13.16 -3.67
C THR A 88 -5.22 -13.75 -3.00
N TYR A 89 -4.24 -12.93 -2.61
CA TYR A 89 -3.05 -13.41 -1.91
C TYR A 89 -3.41 -14.13 -0.61
N TYR A 90 -4.26 -13.54 0.22
CA TYR A 90 -4.70 -14.16 1.47
C TYR A 90 -5.48 -15.45 1.26
N GLN A 91 -6.41 -15.46 0.30
CA GLN A 91 -7.24 -16.63 0.05
C GLN A 91 -6.44 -17.78 -0.54
N GLU A 92 -5.58 -17.51 -1.52
CA GLU A 92 -4.89 -18.55 -2.28
C GLU A 92 -3.53 -18.96 -1.69
N ASN A 93 -2.79 -18.04 -1.06
CA ASN A 93 -1.45 -18.32 -0.53
C ASN A 93 -1.44 -18.55 0.98
N LEU A 94 -2.25 -17.80 1.73
CA LEU A 94 -2.33 -17.93 3.19
C LEU A 94 -3.46 -18.84 3.66
N GLN A 95 -4.40 -19.21 2.77
CA GLN A 95 -5.62 -19.94 3.10
C GLN A 95 -6.42 -19.29 4.25
N GLN A 96 -6.36 -17.96 4.36
CA GLN A 96 -7.02 -17.18 5.40
C GLN A 96 -8.10 -16.27 4.79
N LEU A 97 -9.27 -16.25 5.42
CA LEU A 97 -10.37 -15.38 5.02
C LEU A 97 -10.19 -13.99 5.63
N ILE A 98 -10.02 -12.97 4.77
CA ILE A 98 -10.04 -11.57 5.18
C ILE A 98 -11.48 -11.19 5.56
N MET A 99 -11.79 -11.14 6.86
CA MET A 99 -13.09 -10.71 7.41
C MET A 99 -13.22 -9.19 7.58
N MET A 100 -12.11 -8.44 7.48
CA MET A 100 -12.10 -7.00 7.66
C MET A 100 -12.71 -6.27 6.44
N SER A 101 -13.43 -5.18 6.72
CA SER A 101 -13.93 -4.28 5.68
C SER A 101 -12.75 -3.70 4.92
N LEU A 102 -12.76 -3.92 3.61
CA LEU A 102 -11.75 -3.35 2.74
C LEU A 102 -11.80 -1.82 2.78
N PRO A 103 -10.67 -1.17 2.47
CA PRO A 103 -10.60 0.26 2.27
C PRO A 103 -11.72 0.71 1.35
N ASN A 104 -12.46 1.75 1.73
CA ASN A 104 -13.32 2.40 0.76
C ASN A 104 -12.45 3.22 -0.21
N VAL A 105 -11.97 2.54 -1.25
CA VAL A 105 -11.14 3.09 -2.32
C VAL A 105 -11.75 4.33 -2.98
N LEU A 106 -13.08 4.50 -2.88
CA LEU A 106 -13.77 5.70 -3.37
C LEU A 106 -13.47 6.93 -2.54
N ILE A 107 -13.24 6.79 -1.22
CA ILE A 107 -12.91 7.92 -0.35
C ILE A 107 -11.47 8.37 -0.62
N ILE A 108 -10.55 7.42 -0.70
CA ILE A 108 -9.12 7.67 -0.96
C ILE A 108 -8.93 8.26 -2.37
N GLY A 109 -9.60 7.67 -3.36
CA GLY A 109 -9.46 8.10 -4.75
C GLY A 109 -10.10 9.45 -5.05
N LYS A 110 -11.23 9.81 -4.42
CA LYS A 110 -11.92 11.09 -4.69
C LYS A 110 -11.31 12.28 -3.97
N ASN A 111 -10.86 12.13 -2.73
CA ASN A 111 -10.28 13.23 -1.98
C ASN A 111 -9.08 12.78 -1.13
N PRO A 112 -7.90 12.67 -1.75
CA PRO A 112 -6.71 12.16 -1.08
C PRO A 112 -6.12 13.11 -0.03
N PHE A 113 -6.58 14.36 0.02
CA PHE A 113 -6.08 15.38 0.96
C PHE A 113 -7.02 15.64 2.13
N SER A 114 -8.12 14.88 2.23
CA SER A 114 -9.04 15.00 3.37
C SER A 114 -8.47 14.33 4.62
N GLY A 115 -8.66 14.93 5.80
CA GLY A 115 -8.24 14.35 7.09
C GLY A 115 -8.68 12.88 7.29
N PRO A 116 -9.95 12.51 6.99
CA PRO A 116 -10.40 11.12 7.03
C PRO A 116 -9.68 10.17 6.06
N CYS A 117 -9.05 10.67 4.99
CA CYS A 117 -8.25 9.86 4.07
C CYS A 117 -7.00 9.32 4.76
N LEU A 118 -6.25 10.17 5.46
CA LEU A 118 -5.04 9.75 6.21
C LEU A 118 -5.37 8.74 7.30
N THR A 119 -6.42 8.99 8.09
CA THR A 119 -6.88 8.06 9.14
C THR A 119 -7.34 6.72 8.55
N LYS A 120 -8.03 6.73 7.41
CA LYS A 120 -8.49 5.51 6.76
C LYS A 120 -7.35 4.78 6.07
N MET A 121 -6.40 5.46 5.43
CA MET A 121 -5.17 4.84 4.93
C MET A 121 -4.41 4.13 6.05
N CYS A 122 -4.27 4.74 7.24
CA CYS A 122 -3.71 4.06 8.41
C CYS A 122 -4.44 2.73 8.75
N SER A 123 -5.77 2.72 8.74
CA SER A 123 -6.57 1.52 9.07
C SER A 123 -6.51 0.43 8.00
N VAL A 124 -6.37 0.83 6.74
CA VAL A 124 -6.40 -0.01 5.53
C VAL A 124 -5.12 -0.79 5.34
N GLN A 125 -4.02 -0.18 5.78
CA GLN A 125 -2.68 -0.61 5.48
C GLN A 125 -2.15 -1.46 6.67
N SER A 126 -2.54 -1.14 7.91
CA SER A 126 -2.04 -1.81 9.13
C SER A 126 -2.34 -3.30 9.23
N SER A 127 -3.48 -3.78 8.72
CA SER A 127 -3.87 -5.19 8.89
C SER A 127 -3.40 -6.07 7.73
N ALA A 128 -3.44 -5.54 6.50
CA ALA A 128 -3.08 -6.27 5.29
C ALA A 128 -1.55 -6.46 5.17
N LEU A 129 -0.80 -5.40 5.45
CA LEU A 129 0.64 -5.41 5.28
C LEU A 129 1.39 -5.87 6.53
N ALA A 130 0.80 -5.80 7.73
CA ALA A 130 1.41 -6.43 8.91
C ALA A 130 1.42 -7.95 8.80
N VAL A 131 0.36 -8.57 8.26
CA VAL A 131 0.35 -10.03 8.04
C VAL A 131 1.28 -10.42 6.89
N ILE A 132 1.35 -9.62 5.81
CA ILE A 132 2.34 -9.85 4.75
C ILE A 132 3.76 -9.70 5.31
N ARG A 133 4.02 -8.69 6.17
CA ARG A 133 5.30 -8.50 6.86
C ARG A 133 5.66 -9.67 7.77
N ILE A 134 4.73 -10.15 8.59
CA ILE A 134 4.93 -11.35 9.42
C ILE A 134 5.23 -12.57 8.53
N TYR A 135 4.52 -12.70 7.40
CA TYR A 135 4.70 -13.81 6.47
C TYR A 135 6.02 -13.74 5.70
N THR A 136 6.46 -12.55 5.25
CA THR A 136 7.76 -12.40 4.58
C THR A 136 8.93 -12.52 5.55
N GLU A 137 8.82 -12.01 6.78
CA GLU A 137 9.82 -12.18 7.84
C GLU A 137 9.96 -13.67 8.23
N THR A 138 8.86 -14.40 8.40
CA THR A 138 8.89 -15.86 8.70
C THR A 138 9.38 -16.72 7.53
N LYS A 139 9.14 -16.31 6.28
CA LYS A 139 9.68 -17.01 5.10
C LYS A 139 11.16 -16.73 4.85
N CYS A 140 11.65 -15.52 5.17
CA CYS A 140 13.08 -15.21 5.16
C CYS A 140 13.85 -16.03 6.19
N ILE A 141 13.28 -16.26 7.38
CA ILE A 141 13.88 -17.09 8.43
C ILE A 141 13.93 -18.57 8.01
N SER A 142 12.92 -19.08 7.30
CA SER A 142 12.88 -20.48 6.84
C SER A 142 13.68 -20.78 5.56
N GLN A 143 14.25 -19.76 4.91
CA GLN A 143 15.09 -19.91 3.72
C GLN A 143 16.58 -19.64 3.95
N GLN A 144 17.03 -19.43 5.20
CA GLN A 144 18.47 -19.45 5.48
C GLN A 144 19.00 -20.88 5.25
N PRO A 145 19.99 -21.08 4.34
CA PRO A 145 20.62 -22.38 4.21
C PRO A 145 21.29 -22.69 5.54
N VAL A 146 20.90 -23.81 6.15
CA VAL A 146 21.64 -24.40 7.26
C VAL A 146 23.04 -24.66 6.73
N SER A 147 23.98 -23.84 7.14
CA SER A 147 25.38 -24.01 6.79
C SER A 147 25.85 -25.30 7.46
N HIS A 148 26.03 -26.33 6.64
CA HIS A 148 26.64 -27.60 7.05
C HIS A 148 28.15 -27.45 7.22
#